data_AF-A0A536U9L6-F1
#
_entry.id   AF-A0A536U9L6-F1
#
_cell.length_a   1.000
_cell.length_b   1.000
_cell.length_c   1.000
_cell.angle_alpha   90.00
_cell.angle_beta   90.00
_cell.angle_gamma   90.00
#
_symmetry.space_group_name_H-M   'P 1'
#
loop_
_entity.id
_entity.type
_entity.pdbx_description
1 polymer ?
#
loop_
_entity_poly.entity_id
_entity_poly.type
_entity_poly.pdbx_seq_one_letter_code
_entity_poly.pdbx_strand_id
1 'polypeptide(L)'
;MRTIKVQNLLPPIHFESGKADISKEYVEKVRKILDGMKDRKNVRLHLVGHTDNVQLFGETRIQYVDNDGLSRERAGVAAEFFQKTLGLPPESVTYEGRGERQPVASNATEVGRAQNRRMEVEVWYDEIDEKLVTKQVVVQENLKRVKVCRIEQMCKISYKEG
;
A
#
# COMPACT_ATOMS: atom_id res chain seq x y z
N MET A 1 -9.99 6.53 -7.35
CA MET A 1 -8.83 6.64 -6.44
C MET A 1 -7.79 5.68 -6.96
N ARG A 2 -6.68 6.22 -7.44
CA ARG A 2 -5.62 5.46 -8.10
C ARG A 2 -4.34 5.61 -7.28
N THR A 3 -3.69 4.49 -6.98
CA THR A 3 -2.36 4.51 -6.36
C THR A 3 -1.32 4.80 -7.44
N ILE A 4 -0.54 5.86 -7.23
CA ILE A 4 0.59 6.24 -8.06
C ILE A 4 1.86 5.75 -7.39
N LYS A 5 2.71 5.05 -8.16
CA LYS A 5 4.04 4.61 -7.73
C LYS A 5 5.08 5.53 -8.32
N VAL A 6 5.85 6.22 -7.49
CA VAL A 6 6.95 7.05 -7.95
C VAL A 6 8.20 6.18 -8.05
N GLN A 7 8.53 5.78 -9.28
CA GLN A 7 9.68 4.93 -9.57
C GLN A 7 10.97 5.76 -9.64
N ASN A 8 12.12 5.12 -9.32
CA ASN A 8 13.47 5.67 -9.48
C ASN A 8 13.74 7.01 -8.77
N LEU A 9 12.97 7.32 -7.73
CA LEU A 9 13.16 8.54 -6.95
C LEU A 9 14.37 8.45 -6.02
N LEU A 10 14.71 7.23 -5.60
CA LEU A 10 15.82 6.90 -4.73
C LEU A 10 16.68 5.81 -5.36
N PRO A 11 18.02 5.89 -5.24
CA PRO A 11 18.89 4.82 -5.72
C PRO A 11 18.70 3.55 -4.87
N PRO A 12 18.81 2.35 -5.45
CA PRO A 12 18.66 1.12 -4.68
C PRO A 12 19.70 0.97 -3.58
N ILE A 13 19.28 0.44 -2.44
CA ILE A 13 20.18 0.08 -1.33
C ILE A 13 20.76 -1.31 -1.63
N HIS A 14 22.08 -1.42 -1.62
CA HIS A 14 22.77 -2.69 -1.88
C HIS A 14 23.15 -3.38 -0.58
N PHE A 15 23.27 -4.71 -0.64
CA PHE A 15 23.66 -5.50 0.52
C PHE A 15 24.84 -6.41 0.23
N GLU A 16 25.98 -6.15 0.88
CA GLU A 16 27.21 -6.93 0.72
C GLU A 16 27.23 -8.21 1.59
N SER A 17 26.71 -8.16 2.83
CA SER A 17 26.89 -9.25 3.83
C SER A 17 25.71 -9.42 4.78
N GLY A 18 24.48 -9.27 4.27
CA GLY A 18 23.26 -9.35 5.08
C GLY A 18 22.90 -8.05 5.81
N LYS A 19 23.81 -7.06 5.86
CA LYS A 19 23.53 -5.73 6.38
C LYS A 19 23.17 -4.76 5.25
N ALA A 20 22.08 -4.00 5.45
CA ALA A 20 21.78 -2.84 4.64
C ALA A 20 22.70 -1.70 5.10
N ASP A 21 23.47 -1.10 4.20
CA ASP A 21 24.17 0.15 4.51
C ASP A 21 23.23 1.33 4.24
N ILE A 22 22.38 1.66 5.22
CA ILE A 22 21.46 2.80 5.13
C ILE A 22 22.13 3.99 5.81
N SER A 23 22.76 4.84 5.02
CA SER A 23 23.44 6.03 5.52
C SER A 23 22.45 7.07 6.07
N LYS A 24 22.90 7.90 7.02
CA LYS A 24 22.10 9.04 7.51
C LYS A 24 21.68 9.97 6.38
N GLU A 25 22.56 10.19 5.40
CA GLU A 25 22.25 11.00 4.21
C GLU A 25 21.08 10.41 3.41
N TYR A 26 21.03 9.08 3.28
CA TYR A 26 19.92 8.40 2.60
C TYR A 26 18.60 8.62 3.34
N VAL A 27 18.61 8.50 4.68
CA VAL A 27 17.44 8.79 5.52
C VAL A 27 16.97 10.24 5.35
N GLU A 28 17.89 11.21 5.33
CA GLU A 28 17.55 12.62 5.08
C GLU A 28 16.92 12.83 3.69
N LYS A 29 17.40 12.14 2.66
CA LYS A 29 16.81 12.18 1.32
C LYS A 29 15.36 11.67 1.34
N VAL A 30 15.13 10.53 1.99
CA VAL A 30 13.78 9.97 2.15
C VAL A 30 12.88 10.96 2.90
N ARG A 31 13.37 11.57 3.99
CA ARG A 31 12.60 12.57 4.74
C ARG A 31 12.19 13.76 3.86
N LYS A 32 13.13 14.33 3.12
CA LYS A 32 12.85 15.47 2.21
C LYS A 32 11.81 15.13 1.15
N ILE A 33 11.86 13.92 0.61
CA ILE A 33 10.87 13.43 -0.35
C ILE A 33 9.48 13.35 0.30
N LEU A 34 9.37 12.72 1.47
CA LEU A 34 8.10 12.60 2.18
C LEU A 34 7.54 13.96 2.59
N ASP A 35 8.41 14.88 3.03
CA ASP A 35 8.03 16.26 3.35
C ASP A 35 7.49 17.02 2.14
N GLY A 36 8.07 16.79 0.95
CA GLY A 36 7.62 17.37 -0.32
C GLY A 36 6.31 16.78 -0.86
N MET A 37 5.79 15.72 -0.24
CA MET A 37 4.53 15.05 -0.62
C MET A 37 3.42 15.21 0.42
N LYS A 38 3.57 16.12 1.40
CA LYS A 38 2.57 16.36 2.47
C LYS A 38 1.18 16.77 1.95
N ASP A 39 1.10 17.30 0.74
CA ASP A 39 -0.14 17.67 0.05
C ASP A 39 -0.85 16.46 -0.58
N ARG A 40 -0.15 15.32 -0.73
CA ARG A 40 -0.69 14.10 -1.32
C ARG A 40 -1.44 13.27 -0.27
N LYS A 41 -2.37 12.44 -0.74
CA LYS A 41 -3.16 11.55 0.11
C LYS A 41 -2.48 10.19 0.22
N ASN A 42 -2.53 9.60 1.42
CA ASN A 42 -2.07 8.24 1.70
C ASN A 42 -0.65 7.95 1.19
N VAL A 43 0.28 8.86 1.50
CA VAL A 43 1.70 8.70 1.16
C VAL A 43 2.28 7.54 1.96
N ARG A 44 2.92 6.60 1.27
CA ARG A 44 3.48 5.38 1.83
C ARG A 44 4.87 5.14 1.27
N LEU A 45 5.79 4.75 2.14
CA LEU A 45 7.07 4.18 1.75
C LEU A 45 6.85 2.69 1.46
N HIS A 46 7.31 2.22 0.30
CA HIS A 46 7.22 0.81 -0.08
C HIS A 46 8.60 0.26 -0.40
N LEU A 47 9.00 -0.79 0.31
CA LEU A 47 10.33 -1.40 0.18
C LEU A 47 10.25 -2.74 -0.53
N VAL A 48 11.00 -2.88 -1.61
CA VAL A 48 11.01 -4.10 -2.42
C VAL A 48 12.39 -4.75 -2.32
N GLY A 49 12.45 -5.94 -1.74
CA GLY A 49 13.70 -6.71 -1.63
C GLY A 49 13.93 -7.60 -2.84
N HIS A 50 15.18 -7.67 -3.31
CA HIS A 50 15.62 -8.57 -4.37
C HIS A 50 16.86 -9.37 -3.95
N THR A 51 17.04 -10.55 -4.55
CA THR A 51 18.25 -11.37 -4.41
C THR A 51 18.88 -11.62 -5.78
N ASP A 52 20.10 -12.14 -5.77
CA ASP A 52 20.64 -12.87 -6.92
C ASP A 52 20.01 -14.27 -7.03
N ASN A 53 20.45 -15.05 -8.02
CA ASN A 53 19.97 -16.41 -8.26
C ASN A 53 20.73 -17.49 -7.47
N VAL A 54 21.56 -17.11 -6.49
CA VAL A 54 22.30 -18.10 -5.70
C VAL A 54 21.32 -18.77 -4.76
N GLN A 55 21.23 -20.09 -4.81
CA GLN A 55 20.39 -20.84 -3.88
C GLN A 55 20.92 -20.71 -2.46
N LEU A 56 20.00 -20.51 -1.52
CA LEU A 56 20.34 -20.47 -0.11
C LEU A 56 20.88 -21.83 0.35
N PHE A 57 21.90 -21.81 1.20
CA PHE A 57 22.50 -22.99 1.81
C PHE A 57 22.70 -22.79 3.32
N GLY A 58 22.95 -23.89 4.05
CA GLY A 58 23.22 -23.86 5.49
C GLY A 58 22.10 -23.20 6.31
N GLU A 59 22.49 -22.39 7.30
CA GLU A 59 21.56 -21.71 8.21
C GLU A 59 20.60 -20.77 7.49
N THR A 60 21.05 -20.07 6.46
CA THR A 60 20.22 -19.15 5.68
C THR A 60 19.06 -19.89 4.99
N ARG A 61 19.31 -21.12 4.50
CA ARG A 61 18.25 -21.96 3.90
C ARG A 61 17.24 -22.46 4.94
N ILE A 62 17.69 -22.73 6.16
CA ILE A 62 16.85 -23.17 7.28
C ILE A 62 15.96 -22.00 7.74
N GLN A 63 16.54 -20.81 7.85
CA GLN A 63 15.84 -19.62 8.36
C GLN A 63 14.83 -19.06 7.37
N TYR A 64 15.22 -18.87 6.10
CA TYR A 64 14.41 -18.12 5.13
C TYR A 64 13.67 -18.98 4.13
N VAL A 65 13.98 -20.27 4.07
CA VAL A 65 13.45 -21.24 3.10
C VAL A 65 13.89 -20.96 1.66
N ASP A 66 13.73 -19.77 1.13
CA ASP A 66 14.09 -19.44 -0.24
C ASP A 66 14.45 -17.96 -0.39
N ASN A 67 14.80 -17.58 -1.62
CA ASN A 67 15.14 -16.22 -1.98
C ASN A 67 13.95 -15.25 -1.81
N ASP A 68 12.71 -15.74 -1.91
CA ASP A 68 11.52 -14.94 -1.62
C ASP A 68 11.42 -14.62 -0.12
N GLY A 69 11.65 -15.58 0.76
CA GLY A 69 11.72 -15.38 2.20
C GLY A 69 12.87 -14.46 2.63
N LEU A 70 14.06 -14.66 2.07
CA LEU A 70 15.24 -13.82 2.38
C LEU A 70 15.01 -12.37 1.97
N SER A 71 14.55 -12.14 0.74
CA SER A 71 14.29 -10.78 0.26
C SER A 71 13.18 -10.10 1.06
N ARG A 72 12.12 -10.82 1.41
CA ARG A 72 11.01 -10.30 2.21
C ARG A 72 11.47 -9.91 3.62
N GLU A 73 12.25 -10.74 4.29
CA GLU A 73 12.74 -10.43 5.64
C GLU A 73 13.60 -9.17 5.63
N ARG A 74 14.53 -9.07 4.67
CA ARG A 74 15.41 -7.90 4.56
C ARG A 74 14.61 -6.62 4.35
N ALA A 75 13.59 -6.68 3.49
CA ALA A 75 12.68 -5.57 3.27
C ALA A 75 11.89 -5.20 4.53
N GLY A 76 11.46 -6.19 5.32
CA GLY A 76 10.81 -5.98 6.61
C GLY A 76 11.71 -5.26 7.63
N VAL A 77 12.95 -5.72 7.78
CA VAL A 77 13.93 -5.09 8.70
C VAL A 77 14.22 -3.64 8.29
N ALA A 78 14.40 -3.38 6.99
CA ALA A 78 14.60 -2.01 6.50
C ALA A 78 13.35 -1.15 6.68
N ALA A 79 12.15 -1.71 6.47
CA ALA A 79 10.89 -1.01 6.67
C ALA A 79 10.73 -0.57 8.14
N GLU A 80 11.00 -1.47 9.09
CA GLU A 80 10.98 -1.16 10.51
C GLU A 80 12.03 -0.08 10.87
N PHE A 81 13.21 -0.15 10.27
CA PHE A 81 14.25 0.87 10.45
C PHE A 81 13.79 2.25 10.00
N PHE A 82 13.24 2.38 8.78
CA PHE A 82 12.74 3.66 8.28
C PHE A 82 11.54 4.15 9.10
N GLN A 83 10.62 3.25 9.47
CA GLN A 83 9.46 3.58 10.30
C GLN A 83 9.90 4.25 11.61
N LYS A 84 10.81 3.59 12.35
CA LYS A 84 11.32 4.11 13.64
C LYS A 84 12.12 5.40 13.46
N THR A 85 12.99 5.46 12.45
CA THR A 85 13.92 6.59 12.27
C THR A 85 13.23 7.85 11.74
N LEU A 86 12.18 7.67 10.93
CA LEU A 86 11.40 8.78 10.36
C LEU A 86 10.13 9.09 11.18
N GLY A 87 9.81 8.29 12.19
CA GLY A 87 8.60 8.47 13.00
C GLY A 87 7.31 8.26 12.18
N LEU A 88 7.34 7.36 11.21
CA LEU A 88 6.20 7.10 10.34
C LEU A 88 5.18 6.19 11.03
N PRO A 89 3.88 6.40 10.83
CA PRO A 89 2.88 5.50 11.36
C PRO A 89 2.93 4.15 10.59
N PRO A 90 2.52 3.02 11.21
CA PRO A 90 2.66 1.69 10.62
C PRO A 90 2.05 1.53 9.21
N GLU A 91 0.93 2.19 8.96
CA GLU A 91 0.25 2.16 7.66
C GLU A 91 0.99 2.91 6.55
N SER A 92 1.96 3.76 6.90
CA SER A 92 2.78 4.55 5.96
C SER A 92 4.05 3.83 5.51
N VAL A 93 4.29 2.59 5.96
CA VAL A 93 5.43 1.79 5.53
C VAL A 93 4.97 0.38 5.18
N THR A 94 5.31 -0.08 3.99
CA THR A 94 4.98 -1.42 3.50
C THR A 94 6.22 -2.05 2.88
N TYR A 95 6.25 -3.38 2.78
CA TYR A 95 7.37 -4.09 2.18
C TYR A 95 6.92 -5.36 1.47
N GLU A 96 7.72 -5.78 0.49
CA GLU A 96 7.55 -7.04 -0.23
C GLU A 96 8.91 -7.66 -0.60
N GLY A 97 8.93 -8.98 -0.77
CA GLY A 97 10.08 -9.72 -1.30
C GLY A 97 9.79 -10.22 -2.70
N ARG A 98 10.70 -9.98 -3.63
CA ARG A 98 10.61 -10.44 -5.02
C ARG A 98 11.58 -11.56 -5.37
N GLY A 99 12.46 -11.91 -4.43
CA GLY A 99 13.52 -12.90 -4.62
C GLY A 99 14.36 -12.57 -5.84
N GLU A 100 14.64 -13.60 -6.64
CA GLU A 100 15.47 -13.53 -7.84
C GLU A 100 14.70 -13.20 -9.13
N ARG A 101 13.38 -12.96 -9.04
CA ARG A 101 12.46 -12.89 -10.19
C ARG A 101 12.62 -11.65 -11.07
N GLN A 102 13.30 -10.61 -10.57
CA GLN A 102 13.45 -9.32 -11.25
C GLN A 102 14.93 -8.87 -11.23
N PRO A 103 15.81 -9.56 -11.97
CA PRO A 103 17.21 -9.19 -12.07
C PRO A 103 17.37 -7.90 -12.90
N VAL A 104 18.28 -7.04 -12.48
CA VAL A 104 18.67 -5.82 -13.21
C VAL A 104 20.02 -5.98 -13.92
N ALA A 105 20.78 -7.01 -13.56
CA ALA A 105 22.05 -7.35 -14.17
C ALA A 105 22.22 -8.87 -14.33
N SER A 106 23.25 -9.29 -15.07
CA SER A 106 23.52 -10.70 -15.32
C SER A 106 23.97 -11.43 -14.05
N ASN A 107 23.26 -12.48 -13.67
CA ASN A 107 23.63 -13.37 -12.56
C ASN A 107 24.88 -14.23 -12.85
N ALA A 108 25.40 -14.23 -14.07
CA ALA A 108 26.59 -14.99 -14.44
C ALA A 108 27.89 -14.41 -13.83
N THR A 109 27.89 -13.12 -13.49
CA THR A 109 29.07 -12.42 -12.95
C THR A 109 28.85 -12.01 -11.51
N GLU A 110 29.91 -11.95 -10.69
CA GLU A 110 29.79 -11.47 -9.31
C GLU A 110 29.29 -10.02 -9.25
N VAL A 111 29.79 -9.17 -10.16
CA VAL A 111 29.35 -7.77 -10.27
C VAL A 111 27.84 -7.68 -10.54
N GLY A 112 27.32 -8.49 -11.46
CA GLY A 112 25.90 -8.50 -11.75
C GLY A 112 25.06 -9.12 -10.63
N ARG A 113 25.56 -10.13 -9.92
CA ARG A 113 24.90 -10.63 -8.71
C ARG A 113 24.83 -9.58 -7.61
N ALA A 114 25.91 -8.83 -7.38
CA ALA A 114 25.93 -7.75 -6.41
C ALA A 114 24.87 -6.67 -6.72
N GLN A 115 24.68 -6.33 -8.00
CA GLN A 115 23.61 -5.42 -8.47
C GLN A 115 22.19 -5.99 -8.24
N ASN A 116 22.03 -7.32 -8.33
CA ASN A 116 20.74 -7.98 -8.09
C ASN A 116 20.40 -8.08 -6.60
N ARG A 117 21.40 -8.14 -5.72
CA ARG A 117 21.25 -8.07 -4.25
C ARG A 117 20.97 -6.63 -3.80
N ARG A 118 19.80 -6.13 -4.17
CA ARG A 118 19.37 -4.75 -3.94
C ARG A 118 18.01 -4.67 -3.25
N MET A 119 17.71 -3.49 -2.75
CA MET A 119 16.39 -3.10 -2.28
C MET A 119 15.98 -1.78 -2.90
N GLU A 120 14.79 -1.77 -3.47
CA GLU A 120 14.18 -0.59 -4.04
C GLU A 120 13.33 0.10 -2.97
N VAL A 121 13.42 1.43 -2.93
CA VAL A 121 12.62 2.26 -2.03
C VAL A 121 11.71 3.11 -2.90
N GLU A 122 10.45 2.72 -2.94
CA GLU A 122 9.40 3.40 -3.69
C GLU A 122 8.58 4.29 -2.76
N VAL A 123 8.02 5.37 -3.32
CA VAL A 123 7.04 6.19 -2.61
C VAL A 123 5.72 6.10 -3.37
N TRP A 124 4.68 5.68 -2.68
CA TRP A 124 3.34 5.52 -3.22
C TRP A 124 2.42 6.58 -2.64
N TYR A 125 1.49 7.09 -3.41
CA TYR A 125 0.44 7.98 -2.91
C TYR A 125 -0.83 7.77 -3.72
N ASP A 126 -1.97 8.19 -3.19
CA ASP A 126 -3.25 8.05 -3.86
C ASP A 126 -3.72 9.39 -4.46
N GLU A 127 -4.12 9.35 -5.73
CA GLU A 127 -4.80 10.46 -6.40
C GLU A 127 -6.31 10.21 -6.41
N ILE A 128 -7.07 11.26 -6.08
CA ILE A 128 -8.52 11.26 -6.17
C ILE A 128 -8.88 11.72 -7.58
N ASP A 129 -9.31 10.80 -8.44
CA ASP A 129 -9.91 11.16 -9.72
C ASP A 129 -11.28 11.82 -9.45
N GLU A 130 -11.44 13.11 -9.76
CA GLU A 130 -12.70 13.86 -9.58
C GLU A 130 -13.89 13.35 -10.43
N LYS A 131 -13.71 12.31 -11.26
CA LYS A 131 -14.67 11.92 -12.31
C LYS A 131 -15.95 11.18 -11.87
N LEU A 132 -16.30 11.08 -10.59
CA LEU A 132 -17.44 10.23 -10.17
C LEU A 132 -18.43 10.82 -9.14
N VAL A 133 -18.50 12.14 -8.95
CA VAL A 133 -19.48 12.73 -8.00
C VAL A 133 -20.67 13.45 -8.66
N THR A 134 -20.66 13.69 -9.98
CA THR A 134 -21.82 14.28 -10.69
C THR A 134 -22.74 13.23 -11.32
N LYS A 135 -23.15 12.23 -10.54
CA LYS A 135 -24.45 11.59 -10.77
C LYS A 135 -25.34 11.89 -9.57
N GLN A 136 -25.98 13.06 -9.64
CA GLN A 136 -27.15 13.34 -8.81
C GLN A 136 -28.12 12.17 -8.98
N VAL A 137 -28.27 11.36 -7.94
CA VAL A 137 -29.41 10.45 -7.83
C VAL A 137 -30.58 11.35 -7.44
N VAL A 138 -31.24 11.95 -8.43
CA VAL A 138 -32.60 12.45 -8.25
C VAL A 138 -33.46 11.20 -8.11
N VAL A 139 -33.68 10.74 -6.87
CA VAL A 139 -34.73 9.76 -6.61
C VAL A 139 -36.04 10.48 -6.90
N GLN A 140 -36.60 10.29 -8.09
CA GLN A 140 -38.00 10.60 -8.32
C GLN A 140 -38.82 9.60 -7.52
N GLU A 141 -39.18 9.96 -6.29
CA GLU A 141 -40.12 9.21 -5.48
C GLU A 141 -41.51 9.24 -6.14
N ASN A 142 -41.79 8.27 -7.02
CA ASN A 142 -43.15 7.91 -7.38
C ASN A 142 -43.76 7.11 -6.21
N LEU A 143 -43.98 7.78 -5.07
CA LEU A 143 -44.74 7.23 -3.94
C LEU A 143 -46.19 7.01 -4.39
N LYS A 144 -46.52 5.79 -4.79
CA LYS A 144 -47.92 5.38 -4.98
C LYS A 144 -48.61 5.40 -3.61
N ARG A 145 -49.47 6.40 -3.40
CA ARG A 145 -50.34 6.47 -2.22
C ARG A 145 -51.29 5.28 -2.20
N VAL A 146 -51.00 4.30 -1.36
CA VAL A 146 -51.97 3.25 -1.01
C VAL A 146 -52.98 3.86 -0.03
N LYS A 147 -54.24 3.99 -0.44
CA LYS A 147 -55.34 4.33 0.48
C LYS A 147 -55.74 3.07 1.24
N VAL A 148 -55.27 2.97 2.47
CA VAL A 148 -55.76 1.96 3.42
C VAL A 148 -57.04 2.51 4.05
N CYS A 149 -58.21 1.99 3.67
CA CYS A 149 -59.47 2.31 4.33
C CYS A 149 -59.72 1.29 5.44
N ARG A 150 -59.69 1.75 6.70
CA ARG A 150 -60.17 0.98 7.85
C ARG A 150 -61.68 1.16 7.93
N ILE A 151 -62.44 0.09 7.75
CA ILE A 151 -63.89 0.11 7.94
C ILE A 151 -64.13 -0.03 9.45
N GLU A 152 -64.15 1.09 10.18
CA GLU A 152 -64.70 1.10 11.53
C GLU A 152 -66.21 1.32 11.43
N GLN A 153 -66.97 0.25 11.65
CA GLN A 153 -68.42 0.34 11.84
C GLN A 153 -68.70 1.08 13.15
N MET A 154 -69.20 2.31 13.08
CA MET A 154 -69.97 2.91 14.16
C MET A 154 -71.17 3.67 13.58
N CYS A 155 -72.25 2.95 13.31
CA CYS A 155 -73.56 3.57 13.14
C CYS A 155 -74.07 4.03 14.51
N LYS A 156 -73.88 5.32 14.84
CA LYS A 156 -74.70 5.98 15.86
C LYS A 156 -76.01 6.40 15.22
N ILE A 157 -77.10 5.80 15.67
CA ILE A 157 -78.46 6.22 15.34
C ILE A 157 -78.78 7.43 16.22
N SER A 158 -79.06 8.58 15.62
CA SER A 158 -79.64 9.73 16.33
C SER A 158 -80.91 10.15 15.61
N TYR A 159 -81.99 10.20 16.39
CA TYR A 159 -83.38 10.45 16.00
C TYR A 159 -83.57 11.86 15.42
N LYS A 160 -84.52 12.00 14.47
CA LYS A 160 -85.11 13.29 14.08
C LYS A 160 -86.54 13.36 14.61
N GLU A 161 -86.81 14.45 15.32
CA GLU A 161 -88.12 14.84 15.84
C GLU A 161 -89.15 15.01 14.71
N GLY A 162 -90.37 14.58 15.01
CA GLY A 162 -91.62 14.96 14.37
C GLY A 162 -92.64 15.17 15.47
#